data_AF-A0A929NRU4-F1
#
_entry.id   AF-A0A929NRU4-F1
#
_cell.length_a   1.000
_cell.length_b   1.000
_cell.length_c   1.000
_cell.angle_alpha   90.00
_cell.angle_beta   90.00
_cell.angle_gamma   90.00
#
_symmetry.space_group_name_H-M   'P 1'
#
loop_
_entity.id
_entity.type
_entity.pdbx_description
1 polymer ?
#
loop_
_entity_poly.entity_id
_entity_poly.type
_entity_poly.pdbx_seq_one_letter_code
_entity_poly.pdbx_strand_id
1 'polypeptide(L)' 'MITSTLETVPGKAIREHLGIVQGSTVRAKHFGRDLMAGLKNIVGGELKGYTELLSEARDEAFERM' A
#
# COMPACT_ATOMS: atom_id res chain seq x y z
N MET A 1 2.58 1.73 -16.22
CA MET A 1 1.18 2.18 -16.28
C MET A 1 1.09 3.55 -15.61
N ILE A 2 0.29 4.49 -16.12
CA ILE A 2 0.06 5.76 -15.41
C ILE A 2 -1.08 5.51 -14.42
N THR A 3 -0.81 5.60 -13.13
CA THR A 3 -1.81 5.62 -12.06
C THR A 3 -1.83 7.01 -11.44
N SER A 4 -3.02 7.53 -11.20
CA SER A 4 -3.20 8.86 -10.61
C SER A 4 -4.44 8.86 -9.74
N THR A 5 -4.39 9.65 -8.68
CA THR A 5 -5.55 9.98 -7.84
C THR A 5 -6.36 11.13 -8.43
N LEU A 6 -5.94 11.69 -9.58
CA LEU A 6 -6.68 12.70 -10.32
C LEU A 6 -7.71 12.08 -11.26
N GLU A 7 -8.80 12.80 -11.49
CA GLU A 7 -9.86 12.46 -12.44
C GLU A 7 -9.36 12.45 -13.91
N THR A 8 -8.32 13.22 -14.23
CA THR A 8 -7.77 13.36 -15.59
C THR A 8 -6.23 13.40 -15.57
N VAL A 9 -5.61 13.09 -16.72
CA VAL A 9 -4.15 13.17 -16.89
C VAL A 9 -3.79 14.43 -17.69
N PRO A 10 -3.08 15.41 -17.11
CA PRO A 10 -2.70 16.63 -17.81
C PRO A 10 -1.99 16.35 -19.15
N GLY A 11 -2.42 17.04 -20.21
CA GLY A 11 -1.85 16.87 -21.55
C GLY A 11 -2.29 15.60 -22.28
N LYS A 12 -3.25 14.84 -21.74
CA LYS A 12 -3.83 13.65 -22.40
C LYS A 12 -5.37 13.74 -22.40
N ALA A 13 -5.99 13.31 -23.49
CA ALA A 13 -7.44 13.14 -23.59
C ALA A 13 -7.81 11.66 -23.34
N ILE A 14 -8.78 11.42 -22.48
CA ILE A 14 -9.34 10.08 -22.26
C ILE A 14 -10.23 9.74 -23.46
N ARG A 15 -9.93 8.63 -24.15
CA ARG A 15 -10.69 8.18 -25.33
C ARG A 15 -11.90 7.31 -24.95
N GLU A 16 -11.77 6.54 -23.89
CA GLU A 16 -12.75 5.54 -23.46
C GLU A 16 -12.64 5.30 -21.95
N HIS A 17 -13.78 5.04 -21.31
CA HIS A 17 -13.85 4.63 -19.91
C HIS A 17 -14.18 3.13 -19.85
N LEU A 18 -13.28 2.35 -19.24
CA LEU A 18 -13.42 0.89 -19.15
C LEU A 18 -14.14 0.40 -17.87
N GLY A 19 -14.66 1.34 -17.06
CA GLY A 19 -15.26 1.06 -15.76
C GLY A 19 -14.28 1.20 -14.59
N ILE A 20 -14.76 0.85 -13.40
CA ILE A 20 -14.01 0.96 -12.14
C ILE A 20 -13.21 -0.33 -11.91
N VAL A 21 -11.96 -0.17 -11.48
CA VAL A 21 -11.11 -1.28 -11.02
C VAL A 21 -10.84 -1.13 -9.53
N GLN A 22 -10.72 -2.26 -8.82
CA GLN A 22 -10.41 -2.27 -7.39
C GLN A 22 -9.53 -3.48 -7.05
N GLY A 23 -8.39 -3.23 -6.43
CA GLY A 23 -7.53 -4.24 -5.81
C GLY A 23 -7.62 -4.16 -4.30
N SER A 24 -7.65 -5.30 -3.62
CA SER A 24 -7.58 -5.37 -2.15
C SER A 24 -6.76 -6.56 -1.70
N THR A 25 -6.09 -6.43 -0.56
CA THR A 25 -5.38 -7.53 0.10
C THR A 25 -5.35 -7.29 1.61
N VAL A 26 -5.25 -8.37 2.37
CA VAL A 26 -5.08 -8.36 3.82
C VAL A 26 -3.89 -9.25 4.14
N ARG A 27 -2.91 -8.70 4.84
CA ARG A 27 -1.73 -9.43 5.29
C ARG A 27 -1.76 -9.53 6.81
N ALA A 28 -1.72 -10.77 7.31
CA ALA A 28 -1.50 -11.06 8.72
C ALA A 28 -0.20 -11.85 8.82
N LYS A 29 0.87 -11.23 9.31
CA LYS A 29 2.10 -11.94 9.67
C LYS A 29 2.13 -12.11 11.20
N HIS A 30 2.77 -13.16 11.71
CA HIS A 30 3.02 -13.38 13.16
C HIS A 30 4.00 -12.36 13.77
N PHE A 31 3.88 -11.09 13.40
CA PHE A 31 4.83 -10.01 13.70
C PHE A 31 4.81 -9.54 15.15
N GLY A 32 3.82 -9.97 15.96
CA GLY A 32 3.64 -9.46 17.32
C GLY A 32 4.67 -9.95 18.34
N ARG A 33 5.23 -11.15 18.17
CA ARG A 33 6.06 -11.78 19.21
C ARG A 33 7.49 -11.22 19.27
N ASP A 34 8.09 -10.90 18.12
CA ASP A 34 9.45 -10.36 18.05
C ASP A 34 9.48 -8.82 18.04
N LEU A 35 8.41 -8.17 17.58
CA LEU A 35 8.31 -6.70 17.55
C LEU A 35 8.19 -6.10 18.96
N MET A 36 7.55 -6.78 19.91
CA MET A 36 7.49 -6.36 21.32
C MET A 36 8.88 -6.27 21.99
N ALA A 37 9.84 -7.09 21.56
CA ALA A 37 11.20 -7.05 22.07
C ALA A 37 11.99 -5.82 21.53
N GLY A 38 11.71 -5.39 20.29
CA GLY A 38 12.32 -4.21 19.66
C GLY A 38 11.66 -2.87 19.99
N LEU A 39 10.35 -2.88 20.29
CA LEU A 39 9.54 -1.69 20.62
C LEU A 39 9.92 -1.02 21.95
N LYS A 40 10.56 -1.73 22.88
CA LYS A 40 11.07 -1.12 24.13
C LYS A 40 12.07 0.03 23.87
N ASN A 41 12.67 0.10 22.68
CA ASN A 41 13.62 1.16 22.30
C ASN A 41 13.06 2.17 21.28
N ILE A 42 11.82 2.02 20.81
CA ILE A 42 11.21 2.91 19.78
C ILE A 42 10.38 3.98 20.48
N VAL A 43 11.07 4.91 21.11
CA VAL A 43 10.50 6.19 21.53
C VAL A 43 10.59 7.12 20.31
N GLY A 44 9.52 7.21 19.52
CA GLY A 44 9.32 8.30 18.53
C GLY A 44 9.63 8.03 17.04
N GLY A 45 9.81 6.78 16.59
CA GLY A 45 10.09 6.45 15.18
C GLY A 45 9.00 5.65 14.46
N GLU A 46 9.12 5.50 13.13
CA GLU A 46 8.28 4.59 12.33
C GLU A 46 8.50 3.12 12.74
N LEU A 47 7.40 2.38 12.87
CA LEU A 47 7.45 0.94 13.15
C LEU A 47 7.82 0.19 11.88
N LYS A 48 9.13 0.04 11.62
CA LYS A 48 9.66 -0.58 10.38
C LYS A 48 8.90 -1.82 9.93
N GLY A 49 8.62 -2.75 10.85
CA GLY A 49 7.87 -3.96 10.52
C GLY A 49 6.42 -3.74 10.06
N TYR A 50 5.71 -2.75 10.63
CA TYR A 50 4.38 -2.37 10.14
C TYR A 50 4.47 -1.57 8.84
N THR A 51 5.47 -0.71 8.69
CA THR A 51 5.70 0.06 7.46
C THR A 51 5.97 -0.88 6.28
N GLU A 52 6.82 -1.90 6.46
CA GLU A 52 7.10 -2.93 5.46
C GLU A 52 5.82 -3.71 5.10
N LEU A 53 5.07 -4.16 6.10
CA LEU A 53 3.83 -4.92 5.91
C LEU A 53 2.76 -4.10 5.16
N LEU A 54 2.64 -2.81 5.47
CA LEU A 54 1.77 -1.88 4.75
C LEU A 54 2.21 -1.66 3.30
N SER A 55 3.52 -1.54 3.06
CA SER A 55 4.03 -1.39 1.69
C SER A 55 3.75 -2.63 0.86
N GLU A 56 4.05 -3.83 1.38
CA GLU A 56 3.79 -5.10 0.70
C GLU A 56 2.29 -5.28 0.38
N ALA A 57 1.42 -4.94 1.33
CA ALA A 57 -0.02 -5.02 1.12
C ALA A 57 -0.48 -4.03 0.03
N ARG A 58 0.06 -2.82 0.01
CA ARG A 58 -0.26 -1.83 -1.02
C ARG A 58 0.21 -2.31 -2.40
N ASP A 59 1.43 -2.82 -2.51
CA ASP A 59 2.00 -3.25 -3.79
C ASP A 59 1.20 -4.40 -4.40
N GLU A 60 0.81 -5.40 -3.59
CA GLU A 60 -0.07 -6.49 -4.06
C GLU A 60 -1.48 -5.99 -4.44
N ALA A 61 -2.02 -5.01 -3.73
CA ALA A 61 -3.30 -4.40 -4.13
C ALA A 61 -3.18 -3.68 -5.48
N PHE A 62 -2.04 -3.04 -5.77
CA PHE A 62 -1.77 -2.43 -7.07
C PHE A 62 -1.59 -3.46 -8.19
N GLU A 63 -0.95 -4.60 -7.93
CA GLU A 63 -0.81 -5.67 -8.92
C GLU A 63 -2.14 -6.34 -9.31
N ARG A 64 -3.13 -6.31 -8.43
CA ARG A 64 -4.48 -6.86 -8.69
C ARG A 64 -5.39 -5.91 -9.48
N MET A 65 -4.98 -4.65 -9.67
CA MET A 65 -5.69 -3.64 -10.49
C MET A 65 -5.20 -3.65 -11.93
#